data_AF-A0A0P1E4S1-F1
#
_entry.id   AF-A0A0P1E4S1-F1
#
_cell.length_a   1.000
_cell.length_b   1.000
_cell.length_c   1.000
_cell.angle_alpha   90.00
_cell.angle_beta   90.00
_cell.angle_gamma   90.00
#
_symmetry.space_group_name_H-M   'P 1'
#
loop_
_entity.id
_entity.type
_entity.pdbx_description
1 polymer ?
#
loop_
_entity_poly.entity_id
_entity_poly.type
_entity_poly.pdbx_seq_one_letter_code
_entity_poly.pdbx_strand_id
1 'polypeptide(L)'
;MERSAYKFRCEFSVGDAIGTAIIFLLVLILTLGLAAFVLPYYLPKAVINRTTVLADDGSEIGTLKCDLKLGTMIGNALIWVLLTVITLGFAYIVYVFRVQRIVLSETKIVYNSPRLAGVSQN
;
A
#
# COMPACT_ATOMS: atom_id res chain seq x y z
N MET A 1 22.48 25.37 4.83
CA MET A 1 22.25 23.92 5.00
C MET A 1 21.11 23.57 4.05
N GLU A 2 21.41 23.27 2.78
CA GLU A 2 20.40 22.75 1.85
C GLU A 2 19.89 21.44 2.44
N ARG A 3 18.57 21.33 2.65
CA ARG A 3 18.00 20.05 3.06
C ARG A 3 18.10 19.15 1.84
N SER A 4 18.90 18.08 1.92
CA SER A 4 18.83 17.00 0.94
C SER A 4 17.38 16.53 0.86
N ALA A 5 16.72 16.80 -0.25
CA ALA A 5 15.40 16.31 -0.52
C ALA A 5 15.47 14.85 -0.97
N TYR A 6 14.33 14.17 -0.82
CA TYR A 6 14.17 12.79 -1.22
C TYR A 6 13.02 12.68 -2.20
N LYS A 7 13.18 11.84 -3.22
CA LYS A 7 12.18 11.62 -4.26
C LYS A 7 11.78 10.15 -4.31
N PHE A 8 10.49 9.90 -4.55
CA PHE A 8 10.02 8.55 -4.86
C PHE A 8 10.10 8.29 -6.36
N ARG A 9 10.70 7.16 -6.74
CA ARG A 9 10.64 6.59 -8.08
C ARG A 9 9.77 5.34 -8.01
N CYS A 10 8.65 5.34 -8.71
CA CYS A 10 7.76 4.19 -8.80
C CYS A 10 7.99 3.47 -10.12
N GLU A 11 8.32 2.19 -10.05
CA GLU A 11 8.54 1.32 -11.23
C GLU A 11 7.30 0.49 -11.57
N PHE A 12 6.17 0.76 -10.91
CA PHE A 12 4.90 0.12 -11.20
C PHE A 12 4.42 0.51 -12.61
N SER A 13 4.38 -0.47 -13.50
CA SER A 13 4.03 -0.25 -14.91
C SER A 13 2.53 -0.33 -15.17
N VAL A 14 2.09 0.18 -16.33
CA VAL A 14 0.72 0.00 -16.81
C VAL A 14 0.39 -1.49 -16.99
N GLY A 15 1.37 -2.31 -17.39
CA GLY A 15 1.21 -3.76 -17.51
C GLY A 15 0.90 -4.43 -16.16
N ASP A 16 1.59 -4.02 -15.10
CA ASP A 16 1.31 -4.49 -13.72
C ASP A 16 -0.10 -4.08 -13.28
N ALA A 17 -0.53 -2.88 -13.64
CA ALA A 17 -1.88 -2.38 -13.36
C ALA A 17 -2.95 -3.26 -14.00
N ILE A 18 -2.79 -3.55 -15.29
CA ILE A 18 -3.73 -4.39 -16.06
C ILE A 18 -3.75 -5.81 -15.50
N GLY A 19 -2.59 -6.41 -15.26
CA GLY A 19 -2.50 -7.76 -14.68
C GLY A 19 -3.19 -7.85 -13.32
N THR A 20 -2.98 -6.84 -12.47
CA THR A 20 -3.63 -6.76 -11.15
C THR A 20 -5.14 -6.59 -11.30
N ALA A 21 -5.61 -5.73 -12.21
CA ALA A 21 -7.03 -5.50 -12.45
C ALA A 21 -7.76 -6.78 -12.93
N ILE A 22 -7.15 -7.55 -13.84
CA ILE A 22 -7.73 -8.81 -14.34
C ILE A 22 -7.85 -9.82 -13.20
N ILE A 23 -6.79 -10.01 -12.41
CA ILE A 23 -6.81 -10.94 -11.27
C ILE A 23 -7.93 -10.53 -10.29
N PHE A 24 -8.00 -9.25 -9.93
CA PHE A 24 -9.01 -8.77 -9.01
C PHE A 24 -10.43 -8.88 -9.57
N LEU A 25 -10.64 -8.68 -10.86
CA LEU A 25 -11.93 -8.88 -11.50
C LEU A 25 -12.40 -10.34 -11.35
N LEU A 26 -11.51 -11.31 -11.61
CA LEU A 26 -11.81 -12.73 -11.44
C LEU A 26 -12.14 -13.06 -9.99
N VAL A 27 -11.33 -12.60 -9.03
CA VAL A 27 -11.56 -12.85 -7.60
C VAL A 27 -12.85 -12.17 -7.13
N LEU A 28 -13.18 -10.98 -7.64
CA LEU A 28 -14.41 -10.27 -7.31
C LEU A 28 -15.65 -11.06 -7.77
N ILE A 29 -15.63 -11.62 -8.98
CA ILE A 29 -16.70 -12.48 -9.48
C ILE A 29 -16.83 -13.76 -8.62
N LEU A 30 -15.71 -14.45 -8.38
CA LEU A 30 -15.69 -15.70 -7.60
C LEU A 30 -16.14 -15.52 -6.14
N THR A 31 -15.92 -14.34 -5.57
CA THR A 31 -16.27 -14.03 -4.18
C THR A 31 -17.56 -13.22 -4.04
N LEU A 32 -18.32 -13.04 -5.12
CA LEU A 32 -19.57 -12.25 -5.15
C LEU A 32 -19.39 -10.83 -4.58
N GLY A 33 -18.27 -10.18 -4.90
CA GLY A 33 -17.98 -8.81 -4.49
C GLY A 33 -17.20 -8.67 -3.18
N LEU A 34 -17.00 -9.73 -2.38
CA LEU A 34 -16.24 -9.63 -1.13
C LEU A 34 -14.78 -9.19 -1.34
N ALA A 35 -14.18 -9.53 -2.49
CA ALA A 35 -12.85 -9.05 -2.86
C ALA A 35 -12.72 -7.52 -2.91
N ALA A 36 -13.83 -6.79 -3.09
CA ALA A 36 -13.83 -5.32 -3.08
C ALA A 36 -13.39 -4.74 -1.73
N PHE A 37 -13.49 -5.49 -0.63
CA PHE A 37 -12.98 -5.08 0.68
C PHE A 37 -11.48 -5.35 0.86
N VAL A 38 -10.92 -6.24 0.05
CA VAL A 38 -9.49 -6.61 0.06
C VAL A 38 -8.69 -5.73 -0.89
N LEU A 39 -9.29 -5.35 -2.02
CA LEU A 39 -8.68 -4.54 -3.08
C LEU A 39 -8.02 -3.23 -2.58
N PRO A 40 -8.61 -2.44 -1.66
CA PRO A 40 -8.00 -1.22 -1.14
C PRO A 40 -6.67 -1.44 -0.39
N TYR A 41 -6.39 -2.66 0.08
CA TYR A 41 -5.09 -3.00 0.68
C TYR A 41 -4.06 -3.39 -0.37
N TYR A 42 -4.47 -4.18 -1.37
CA TYR A 42 -3.54 -4.82 -2.31
C TYR A 42 -3.09 -3.86 -3.41
N LEU A 43 -3.95 -2.98 -3.92
CA LEU A 43 -3.56 -2.04 -4.97
C LEU A 43 -2.45 -1.09 -4.50
N PRO A 44 -2.61 -0.36 -3.37
CA PRO A 44 -1.55 0.55 -2.93
C PRO A 44 -0.32 -0.21 -2.48
N LYS A 45 -0.46 -1.39 -1.84
CA LYS A 45 0.68 -2.25 -1.50
C LYS A 45 1.49 -2.66 -2.73
N ALA A 46 0.84 -2.98 -3.85
CA ALA A 46 1.51 -3.34 -5.10
C ALA A 46 2.33 -2.19 -5.69
N VAL A 47 1.86 -0.95 -5.55
CA VAL A 47 2.56 0.28 -5.97
C VAL A 47 3.69 0.62 -5.02
N ILE A 48 3.40 0.63 -3.71
CA ILE A 48 4.37 0.96 -2.64
C ILE A 48 5.56 0.02 -2.70
N ASN A 49 5.34 -1.29 -2.80
CA ASN A 49 6.42 -2.28 -2.83
C ASN A 49 7.31 -2.20 -4.09
N ARG A 50 6.92 -1.42 -5.11
CA ARG A 50 7.72 -1.11 -6.31
C ARG A 50 8.19 0.36 -6.33
N THR A 51 8.26 0.99 -5.16
CA THR A 51 8.68 2.39 -5.02
C THR A 51 10.03 2.46 -4.33
N THR A 52 10.99 3.11 -4.97
CA THR A 52 12.35 3.36 -4.48
C THR A 52 12.48 4.81 -4.02
N VAL A 53 13.23 5.03 -2.96
CA VAL A 53 13.58 6.35 -2.43
C VAL A 53 14.94 6.76 -2.98
N LEU A 54 14.99 7.91 -3.63
CA LEU A 54 16.19 8.49 -4.21
C LEU A 54 16.62 9.73 -3.44
N ALA A 55 17.92 9.93 -3.30
CA ALA A 55 18.50 11.22 -2.90
C ALA A 55 18.47 12.22 -4.06
N ASP A 56 18.76 13.48 -3.76
CA ASP A 56 18.88 14.56 -4.75
C ASP A 56 19.94 14.29 -5.83
N ASP A 57 20.99 13.54 -5.51
CA ASP A 57 22.02 13.12 -6.45
C ASP A 57 21.59 11.94 -7.35
N GLY A 58 20.36 11.46 -7.20
CA GLY A 58 19.81 10.31 -7.93
C GLY A 58 20.22 8.96 -7.38
N SER A 59 21.00 8.91 -6.30
CA SER A 59 21.40 7.65 -5.65
C SER A 59 20.22 6.96 -4.95
N GLU A 60 20.20 5.64 -4.99
CA GLU A 60 19.17 4.83 -4.32
C GLU A 60 19.47 4.67 -2.83
N ILE A 61 18.56 5.14 -2.00
CA ILE A 61 18.66 5.08 -0.54
C ILE A 61 18.08 3.77 -0.02
N GLY A 62 16.96 3.36 -0.61
CA GLY A 62 16.20 2.21 -0.17
C GLY A 62 14.87 2.07 -0.91
N THR A 63 14.12 1.05 -0.55
CA THR A 63 12.81 0.74 -1.15
C THR A 63 11.71 0.82 -0.10
N LEU A 64 10.51 1.21 -0.51
CA LEU A 64 9.35 1.15 0.36
C LEU A 64 8.86 -0.30 0.45
N LYS A 65 8.60 -0.75 1.68
CA LYS A 65 8.02 -2.07 1.95
C LYS A 65 6.85 -1.93 2.89
N CYS A 66 5.68 -2.38 2.45
CA CYS A 66 4.48 -2.43 3.26
C CYS A 66 4.31 -3.83 3.86
N ASP A 67 4.56 -3.95 5.17
CA ASP A 67 4.50 -5.21 5.93
C ASP A 67 3.10 -5.46 6.50
N LEU A 68 2.07 -5.24 5.68
CA LEU A 68 0.70 -5.40 6.12
C LEU A 68 0.35 -6.87 6.32
N LYS A 69 0.00 -7.24 7.55
CA LYS A 69 -0.39 -8.60 7.95
C LYS A 69 -1.85 -8.89 7.60
N LEU A 70 -2.14 -10.13 7.19
CA LEU A 70 -3.49 -10.58 6.85
C LEU A 70 -4.47 -10.43 8.03
N GLY A 71 -4.03 -10.66 9.27
CA GLY A 71 -4.87 -10.50 10.45
C GLY A 71 -5.44 -9.08 10.60
N THR A 72 -4.61 -8.06 10.35
CA THR A 72 -5.03 -6.65 10.38
C THR A 72 -6.03 -6.35 9.26
N MET A 73 -5.82 -6.91 8.05
CA MET A 73 -6.76 -6.76 6.93
C MET A 73 -8.13 -7.33 7.27
N ILE A 74 -8.18 -8.57 7.76
CA ILE A 74 -9.42 -9.31 8.02
C ILE A 74 -10.18 -8.65 9.18
N GLY A 75 -9.51 -8.35 10.29
CA GLY A 75 -10.15 -7.73 11.45
C GLY A 75 -10.80 -6.39 11.13
N ASN A 76 -10.14 -5.59 10.30
CA ASN A 76 -10.71 -4.32 9.85
C ASN A 76 -11.83 -4.55 8.81
N ALA A 77 -11.63 -5.41 7.82
CA ALA A 77 -12.62 -5.68 6.78
C ALA A 77 -13.96 -6.15 7.34
N LEU A 78 -13.97 -7.05 8.33
CA LEU A 78 -15.21 -7.60 8.91
C LEU A 78 -16.14 -6.52 9.48
N ILE A 79 -15.61 -5.58 10.25
CA ILE A 79 -16.40 -4.49 10.85
C ILE A 79 -16.97 -3.59 9.75
N TRP A 80 -16.15 -3.28 8.73
CA TRP A 80 -16.55 -2.36 7.67
C TRP A 80 -17.49 -2.99 6.66
N VAL A 81 -17.45 -4.29 6.43
CA VAL A 81 -18.46 -5.02 5.65
C VAL A 81 -19.83 -4.83 6.29
N LEU A 82 -19.96 -5.08 7.60
CA LEU A 82 -21.22 -4.91 8.32
C LEU A 82 -21.74 -3.47 8.23
N LEU A 83 -20.86 -2.48 8.49
CA LEU A 83 -21.23 -1.06 8.36
C LEU A 83 -21.64 -0.69 6.94
N THR A 84 -20.98 -1.24 5.93
CA THR A 84 -21.30 -0.98 4.52
C THR A 84 -22.69 -1.51 4.18
N VAL A 85 -23.06 -2.70 4.67
CA VAL A 85 -24.41 -3.26 4.45
C VAL A 85 -25.48 -2.39 5.14
N ILE A 86 -25.26 -2.02 6.41
CA ILE A 86 -26.23 -1.21 7.18
C ILE A 86 -26.41 0.20 6.59
N THR A 87 -25.34 0.77 6.05
CA THR A 87 -25.34 2.12 5.46
C THR A 87 -25.61 2.13 3.94
N LEU A 88 -26.02 0.99 3.37
CA LEU A 88 -26.27 0.84 1.93
C LEU A 88 -25.10 1.30 1.05
N GLY A 89 -23.86 1.02 1.46
CA GLY A 89 -22.65 1.34 0.71
C GLY A 89 -21.90 2.58 1.19
N PHE A 90 -22.52 3.49 1.94
CA PHE A 90 -21.91 4.79 2.23
C PHE A 90 -20.65 4.68 3.11
N ALA A 91 -20.65 3.74 4.07
CA ALA A 91 -19.47 3.47 4.90
C ALA A 91 -18.25 3.00 4.09
N TYR A 92 -18.44 2.46 2.88
CA TYR A 92 -17.33 2.02 2.03
C TYR A 92 -16.40 3.16 1.63
N ILE A 93 -16.93 4.37 1.41
CA ILE A 93 -16.10 5.54 1.06
C ILE A 93 -15.12 5.84 2.21
N VAL A 94 -15.63 5.88 3.44
CA VAL A 94 -14.82 6.13 4.64
C VAL A 94 -13.83 4.97 4.88
N TYR A 95 -14.27 3.75 4.64
CA TYR A 95 -13.43 2.56 4.74
C TYR A 95 -12.18 2.66 3.87
N VAL A 96 -12.31 3.08 2.60
CA VAL A 96 -11.16 3.19 1.68
C VAL A 96 -10.09 4.14 2.23
N PHE A 97 -10.46 5.33 2.71
CA PHE A 97 -9.51 6.27 3.32
C PHE A 97 -8.85 5.70 4.57
N ARG A 98 -9.61 4.98 5.40
CA ARG A 98 -9.06 4.31 6.58
C ARG A 98 -8.02 3.26 6.19
N VAL A 99 -8.30 2.47 5.16
CA VAL A 99 -7.34 1.47 4.65
C VAL A 99 -6.07 2.14 4.15
N GLN A 100 -6.16 3.23 3.38
CA GLN A 100 -4.97 3.95 2.93
C GLN A 100 -4.09 4.41 4.09
N ARG A 101 -4.70 4.94 5.16
CA ARG A 101 -3.97 5.31 6.37
C ARG A 101 -3.23 4.12 6.98
N ILE A 102 -3.88 2.96 7.12
CA ILE A 102 -3.25 1.75 7.67
C ILE A 102 -2.10 1.29 6.79
N VAL A 103 -2.31 1.23 5.46
CA VAL A 103 -1.28 0.80 4.50
C VAL A 103 -0.03 1.69 4.60
N LEU A 104 -0.22 3.01 4.65
CA LEU A 104 0.89 3.95 4.79
C LEU A 104 1.55 3.86 6.16
N SER A 105 0.80 3.69 7.24
CA SER A 105 1.35 3.51 8.60
C SER A 105 2.18 2.24 8.76
N GLU A 106 1.87 1.18 8.00
CA GLU A 106 2.60 -0.09 7.98
C GLU A 106 3.71 -0.13 6.90
N THR A 107 3.94 0.99 6.21
CA THR A 107 4.99 1.12 5.20
C THR A 107 6.27 1.64 5.84
N LYS A 108 7.38 0.95 5.56
CA LYS A 108 8.72 1.33 6.03
C LYS A 108 9.70 1.44 4.87
N ILE A 109 10.75 2.24 5.05
CA ILE A 109 11.88 2.30 4.11
C ILE A 109 12.86 1.19 4.51
N VAL A 110 13.21 0.34 3.55
CA VAL A 110 14.26 -0.67 3.67
C VAL A 110 15.51 -0.14 2.97
N TYR A 111 16.54 0.19 3.75
CA TYR A 111 17.77 0.79 3.24
C TYR A 111 18.65 -0.23 2.52
N ASN A 112 19.13 0.11 1.33
CA ASN A 112 19.99 -0.77 0.51
C ASN A 112 21.48 -0.72 0.91
N SER A 113 21.89 0.25 1.74
CA SER A 113 23.29 0.46 2.12
C SER A 113 23.50 0.42 3.65
N PRO A 114 24.52 -0.32 4.17
CA PRO A 114 24.84 -0.33 5.60
C PRO A 114 25.20 1.04 6.18
N ARG A 115 25.71 1.95 5.34
CA ARG A 115 26.20 3.27 5.75
C ARG A 115 25.10 4.24 6.23
N LEU A 116 23.84 4.01 5.84
CA LEU A 116 22.69 4.86 6.23
C LEU A 116 21.87 4.25 7.38
N ALA A 117 22.02 2.96 7.67
CA ALA A 117 21.35 2.30 8.78
C ALA A 117 21.85 2.79 10.16
N GLY A 118 23.12 3.20 10.26
CA GLY A 118 23.72 3.70 11.50
C GLY A 118 23.41 5.17 11.84
N VAL A 119 22.89 5.97 10.89
CA VAL A 119 22.58 7.39 11.11
C VAL A 119 21.19 7.58 11.73
N SER A 120 20.30 6.59 11.61
CA SER A 120 18.94 6.64 12.17
C SER A 120 18.85 6.21 13.65
N GLN A 121 19.97 5.84 14.30
CA GLN A 121 20.00 5.42 15.71
C GLN A 121 20.64 6.43 16.67
N ASN A 122 20.98 7.64 16.21
CA ASN A 122 21.43 8.75 17.07
C ASN A 122 20.45 9.92 17.01
#